data_AF-A0A9D6HQP9-F1
#
_entry.id   AF-A0A9D6HQP9-F1
#
_cell.length_a   1.000
_cell.length_b   1.000
_cell.length_c   1.000
_cell.angle_alpha   90.00
_cell.angle_beta   90.00
_cell.angle_gamma   90.00
#
_symmetry.space_group_name_H-M   'P 1'
#
loop_
_entity.id
_entity.type
_entity.pdbx_description
1 polymer ?
#
loop_
_entity_poly.entity_id
_entity_poly.type
_entity_poly.pdbx_seq_one_letter_code
_entity_poly.pdbx_strand_id
1 'polypeptide(L)'
;MPKSKEKELNKKVTHRDFQEYLVIASEVFATKADLKNLATKPELLKIKDEILNSNDKLAGKLDKILTEQTMQTSSYSRQDKEIVKIKDRVDRVEKHLNLKSVSS
;
A
#
# COMPACT_ATOMS: atom_id res chain seq x y z
N MET A 1 -17.82 -34.95 18.27
CA MET A 1 -16.63 -35.74 18.69
C MET A 1 -16.87 -37.20 18.36
N PRO A 2 -16.02 -37.85 17.55
CA PRO A 2 -16.14 -39.29 17.32
C PRO A 2 -15.80 -40.01 18.62
N LYS A 3 -16.72 -40.87 19.09
CA LYS A 3 -16.54 -41.65 20.31
C LYS A 3 -15.53 -42.77 20.04
N SER A 4 -14.31 -42.65 20.54
CA SER A 4 -13.33 -43.73 20.47
C SER A 4 -13.78 -44.88 21.38
N LYS A 5 -14.04 -46.05 20.80
CA LYS A 5 -14.07 -47.30 21.58
C LYS A 5 -12.65 -47.52 22.11
N GLU A 6 -12.50 -47.60 23.44
CA GLU A 6 -11.24 -47.93 24.11
C GLU A 6 -10.70 -49.24 23.52
N LYS A 7 -9.70 -49.17 22.64
CA LYS A 7 -8.99 -50.33 22.11
C LYS A 7 -7.84 -50.64 23.07
N GLU A 8 -7.77 -51.88 23.53
CA GLU A 8 -6.68 -52.37 24.39
C GLU A 8 -5.31 -52.09 23.75
N LEU A 9 -4.45 -51.34 24.45
CA LEU A 9 -3.14 -50.90 23.95
C LEU A 9 -2.16 -52.04 23.58
N ASN A 10 -2.43 -53.28 24.01
CA ASN A 10 -1.53 -54.43 23.84
C ASN A 10 -1.90 -55.37 22.66
N LYS A 11 -2.93 -55.03 21.87
CA LYS A 11 -3.30 -55.83 20.69
C LYS A 11 -2.49 -55.40 19.47
N LYS A 12 -2.00 -56.37 18.69
CA LYS A 12 -1.33 -56.09 17.40
C LYS A 12 -2.28 -55.32 16.49
N VAL A 13 -1.82 -54.16 15.99
CA VAL A 13 -2.54 -53.33 15.03
C VAL A 13 -2.69 -54.09 13.71
N THR A 14 -3.91 -54.09 13.16
CA THR A 14 -4.23 -54.73 11.88
C THR A 14 -4.21 -53.74 10.72
N HIS A 15 -4.16 -54.24 9.49
CA HIS A 15 -4.27 -53.39 8.29
C HIS A 15 -5.58 -52.59 8.26
N ARG A 16 -6.68 -53.17 8.78
CA ARG A 16 -7.98 -52.50 8.89
C ARG A 16 -7.93 -51.32 9.86
N ASP A 17 -7.23 -51.46 10.98
CA ASP A 17 -7.07 -50.38 11.95
C ASP A 17 -6.36 -49.18 11.33
N PHE A 18 -5.37 -49.41 10.45
CA PHE A 18 -4.70 -48.33 9.70
C PHE A 18 -5.64 -47.64 8.69
N GLN A 19 -6.48 -48.40 7.98
CA GLN A 19 -7.45 -47.80 7.05
C GLN A 19 -8.49 -46.94 7.79
N GLU A 20 -8.99 -47.40 8.94
CA GLU A 20 -9.89 -46.63 9.80
C GLU A 20 -9.21 -45.34 10.30
N TYR A 21 -7.94 -45.41 10.69
CA TYR A 21 -7.17 -44.24 11.07
C TYR A 21 -7.01 -43.25 9.91
N LEU A 22 -6.72 -43.70 8.69
CA LEU A 22 -6.55 -42.81 7.53
C LEU A 22 -7.84 -42.04 7.20
N VAL A 23 -9.00 -42.69 7.32
CA VAL A 23 -10.31 -42.02 7.14
C VAL A 23 -10.48 -40.91 8.17
N ILE A 24 -10.28 -41.21 9.46
CA ILE A 24 -10.41 -40.23 10.54
C ILE A 24 -9.38 -39.10 10.38
N ALA A 25 -8.13 -39.43 10.03
CA ALA A 25 -7.07 -38.45 9.84
C ALA A 25 -7.40 -37.49 8.70
N SER A 26 -8.06 -37.96 7.62
CA SER A 26 -8.46 -37.11 6.50
C SER A 26 -9.61 -36.14 6.84
N GLU A 27 -10.43 -36.44 7.85
CA GLU A 27 -11.48 -35.55 8.33
C GLU A 27 -10.94 -34.45 9.27
N VAL A 28 -9.79 -34.69 9.91
CA VAL A 28 -9.23 -33.81 10.95
C VAL A 28 -8.04 -33.00 10.46
N PHE A 29 -7.22 -33.55 9.56
CA PHE A 29 -6.00 -32.91 9.08
C PHE A 29 -6.14 -32.47 7.62
N ALA A 30 -5.61 -31.29 7.32
CA ALA A 30 -5.47 -30.80 5.96
C ALA A 30 -4.55 -31.73 5.16
N THR A 31 -4.98 -32.07 3.94
CA THR A 31 -4.21 -32.84 2.99
C THR A 31 -3.15 -31.96 2.30
N LYS A 32 -2.19 -32.60 1.63
CA LYS A 32 -1.22 -31.88 0.80
C LYS A 32 -1.91 -31.04 -0.31
N ALA A 33 -3.08 -31.45 -0.78
CA ALA A 33 -3.84 -30.69 -1.77
C ALA A 33 -4.43 -29.42 -1.16
N ASP A 34 -4.93 -29.49 0.06
CA ASP A 34 -5.51 -28.33 0.78
C ASP A 34 -4.46 -27.25 1.04
N LEU A 35 -3.20 -27.64 1.27
CA LEU A 35 -2.10 -26.73 1.55
C LEU A 35 -1.48 -26.10 0.28
N LYS A 36 -1.81 -26.57 -0.93
CA LYS A 36 -1.16 -26.09 -2.18
C LYS A 36 -1.38 -24.60 -2.45
N ASN A 37 -2.50 -24.05 -1.99
CA ASN A 37 -2.85 -22.65 -2.24
C ASN A 37 -2.46 -21.72 -1.09
N LEU A 38 -1.85 -22.25 -0.02
CA LEU A 38 -1.36 -21.43 1.06
C LEU A 38 0.03 -20.88 0.72
N ALA A 39 0.20 -19.58 0.87
CA ALA A 39 1.50 -18.95 0.73
C ALA A 39 2.48 -19.54 1.75
N THR A 40 3.64 -19.94 1.26
CA THR A 40 4.73 -20.43 2.09
C THR A 40 5.38 -19.28 2.85
N LYS A 41 6.04 -19.59 3.96
CA LYS A 41 6.76 -18.57 4.76
C LYS A 41 7.77 -17.76 3.92
N PRO A 42 8.58 -18.36 3.02
CA PRO A 42 9.46 -17.59 2.12
C PRO A 42 8.71 -16.64 1.18
N GLU A 43 7.57 -17.06 0.62
CA GLU A 43 6.75 -16.20 -0.25
C GLU A 43 6.20 -14.99 0.53
N LEU A 44 5.73 -15.22 1.76
CA LEU A 44 5.28 -14.13 2.64
C LEU A 44 6.40 -13.14 2.98
N LEU A 45 7.62 -13.65 3.23
CA LEU A 45 8.79 -12.78 3.47
C LEU A 45 9.15 -11.96 2.24
N LYS A 46 9.12 -12.56 1.05
CA LYS A 46 9.36 -11.84 -0.20
C LYS A 46 8.33 -10.73 -0.42
N ILE A 47 7.04 -11.03 -0.23
CA ILE A 47 5.96 -10.04 -0.35
C ILE A 47 6.16 -8.90 0.65
N LYS A 48 6.51 -9.22 1.90
CA LYS A 48 6.83 -8.21 2.93
C LYS A 48 7.95 -7.29 2.47
N ASP A 49 9.05 -7.83 1.97
CA ASP A 49 10.20 -7.04 1.54
C ASP A 49 9.86 -6.17 0.32
N GLU A 50 9.08 -6.68 -0.63
CA GLU A 50 8.58 -5.91 -1.77
C GLU A 50 7.69 -4.73 -1.35
N ILE A 51 6.82 -4.94 -0.36
CA ILE A 51 5.97 -3.87 0.20
C ILE A 51 6.83 -2.81 0.89
N LEU A 52 7.78 -3.21 1.74
CA LEU A 52 8.64 -2.26 2.45
C LEU A 52 9.48 -1.43 1.47
N ASN A 53 10.10 -2.08 0.49
CA ASN A 53 10.88 -1.39 -0.55
C ASN A 53 10.01 -0.42 -1.38
N SER A 54 8.75 -0.78 -1.64
CA SER A 54 7.82 0.08 -2.36
C SER A 54 7.41 1.29 -1.51
N ASN A 55 7.20 1.10 -0.21
CA ASN A 55 6.88 2.16 0.74
C ASN A 55 8.04 3.16 0.87
N ASP A 56 9.28 2.69 0.94
CA ASP A 56 10.46 3.56 0.99
C ASP A 56 10.57 4.44 -0.27
N LYS A 57 10.30 3.85 -1.44
CA LYS A 57 10.26 4.59 -2.71
C LYS A 57 9.13 5.63 -2.74
N LEU A 58 7.96 5.30 -2.19
CA LEU A 58 6.83 6.23 -2.11
C LEU A 58 7.13 7.39 -1.16
N ALA A 59 7.71 7.12 0.01
CA ALA A 59 8.14 8.15 0.96
C ALA A 59 9.11 9.13 0.31
N GLY A 60 10.15 8.63 -0.37
CA GLY A 60 11.11 9.48 -1.06
C GLY A 60 10.51 10.31 -2.21
N LYS A 61 9.44 9.83 -2.87
CA LYS A 61 8.71 10.63 -3.88
C LYS A 61 7.85 11.71 -3.22
N LEU A 62 7.22 11.41 -2.10
CA LEU A 62 6.41 12.38 -1.35
C LEU A 62 7.28 13.54 -0.84
N ASP A 63 8.47 13.25 -0.31
CA ASP A 63 9.41 14.29 0.15
C ASP A 63 9.81 15.26 -0.97
N LYS A 64 10.03 14.73 -2.19
CA LYS A 64 10.32 15.55 -3.37
C LYS A 64 9.14 16.44 -3.73
N ILE A 65 7.93 15.89 -3.77
CA ILE A 65 6.71 16.66 -4.08
C ILE A 65 6.50 17.77 -3.05
N LEU A 66 6.66 17.48 -1.75
CA LEU A 66 6.53 18.48 -0.69
C LEU A 66 7.55 19.60 -0.81
N THR A 67 8.79 19.25 -1.17
CA THR A 67 9.86 20.22 -1.43
C THR A 67 9.52 21.11 -2.63
N GLU A 68 9.14 20.52 -3.75
CA GLU A 68 8.75 21.23 -4.97
C GLU A 68 7.54 22.15 -4.73
N GLN A 69 6.53 21.67 -4.00
CA GLN A 69 5.34 22.44 -3.67
C GLN A 69 5.68 23.66 -2.80
N THR A 70 6.55 23.49 -1.80
CA THR A 70 7.02 24.60 -0.95
C THR A 70 7.75 25.67 -1.78
N MET A 71 8.58 25.24 -2.72
CA MET A 71 9.27 26.14 -3.64
C MET A 71 8.31 26.86 -4.58
N GLN A 72 7.33 26.15 -5.14
CA GLN A 72 6.30 26.71 -6.01
C GLN A 72 5.45 27.75 -5.28
N THR A 73 4.95 27.46 -4.08
CA THR A 73 4.19 28.41 -3.26
C THR A 73 4.99 29.70 -3.01
N SER A 74 6.28 29.56 -2.69
CA SER A 74 7.15 30.72 -2.51
C SER A 74 7.35 31.52 -3.80
N SER A 75 7.47 30.84 -4.94
CA SER A 75 7.57 31.46 -6.26
C SER A 75 6.31 32.22 -6.63
N TYR A 76 5.13 31.62 -6.44
CA TYR A 76 3.84 32.28 -6.70
C TYR A 76 3.67 33.55 -5.86
N SER A 77 3.99 33.50 -4.56
CA SER A 77 3.94 34.69 -3.71
C SER A 77 4.87 35.82 -4.18
N ARG A 78 6.04 35.49 -4.73
CA ARG A 78 6.94 36.49 -5.34
C ARG A 78 6.36 37.05 -6.63
N GLN A 79 5.80 36.19 -7.49
CA GLN A 79 5.17 36.61 -8.74
C GLN A 79 3.98 37.54 -8.48
N ASP A 80 3.13 37.24 -7.49
CA ASP A 80 2.00 38.10 -7.11
C ASP A 80 2.46 39.51 -6.73
N LYS A 81 3.54 39.62 -5.94
CA LYS A 81 4.11 40.92 -5.57
C LYS A 81 4.62 41.70 -6.79
N GLU A 82 5.28 41.01 -7.72
CA GLU A 82 5.75 41.65 -8.96
C GLU A 82 4.59 42.06 -9.87
N ILE A 83 3.53 41.25 -9.96
CA ILE A 83 2.31 41.60 -10.71
C ILE A 83 1.67 42.86 -10.13
N VAL A 84 1.57 42.98 -8.79
CA VAL A 84 1.05 44.19 -8.14
C VAL A 84 1.89 45.41 -8.51
N LYS A 85 3.23 45.33 -8.42
CA LYS A 85 4.10 46.43 -8.81
C LYS A 85 3.96 46.82 -10.29
N ILE A 86 3.78 45.84 -11.17
CA ILE A 86 3.58 46.08 -12.61
C ILE A 86 2.23 46.77 -12.83
N LYS A 87 1.15 46.30 -12.19
CA LYS A 87 -0.16 46.94 -12.24
C LYS A 87 -0.08 48.40 -11.81
N ASP A 88 0.56 48.68 -10.67
CA ASP A 88 0.74 50.06 -10.21
C ASP A 88 1.53 50.94 -11.20
N ARG A 89 2.51 50.36 -11.90
CA ARG A 89 3.29 51.06 -12.93
C ARG A 89 2.45 51.33 -14.18
N VAL A 90 1.66 50.36 -14.62
CA VAL A 90 0.75 50.50 -15.76
C VAL A 90 -0.27 51.60 -15.46
N ASP A 91 -0.91 51.57 -14.29
CA ASP A 91 -1.88 52.60 -13.87
C ASP A 91 -1.27 54.02 -13.90
N ARG A 92 -0.02 54.18 -13.46
CA ARG A 92 0.67 55.48 -13.52
C ARG A 92 0.90 55.94 -14.96
N VAL A 93 1.28 55.04 -15.84
CA VAL A 93 1.52 55.34 -17.26
C VAL A 93 0.22 55.67 -17.98
N GLU A 94 -0.83 54.88 -17.77
CA GLU A 94 -2.16 55.11 -18.36
C GLU A 94 -2.73 56.48 -17.97
N LYS A 95 -2.60 56.87 -16.69
CA LYS A 95 -2.96 58.20 -16.20
C LYS A 95 -2.16 59.31 -16.89
N HIS A 96 -0.85 59.13 -17.05
CA HIS A 96 0.00 60.13 -17.71
C HIS A 96 -0.34 60.32 -19.19
N LEU A 97 -0.75 59.24 -19.87
CA LEU A 97 -1.08 59.24 -21.29
C LEU A 97 -2.57 59.51 -21.56
N ASN A 98 -3.38 59.73 -20.52
CA ASN A 98 -4.82 59.93 -20.59
C ASN A 98 -5.56 58.79 -21.33
N LEU A 99 -5.05 57.57 -21.20
CA LEU A 99 -5.66 56.37 -21.78
C LEU A 99 -6.81 55.92 -20.86
N LYS A 100 -7.98 55.58 -21.43
CA LYS A 100 -9.05 54.95 -20.65
C LYS A 100 -8.62 53.54 -20.27
N SER A 101 -8.75 53.18 -18.99
CA SER A 101 -8.46 51.83 -18.51
C SER A 101 -9.30 50.81 -19.28
N VAL A 102 -8.64 49.91 -20.01
CA VAL A 102 -9.30 48.77 -20.64
C VAL A 102 -9.34 47.65 -19.61
N SER A 103 -10.23 47.77 -18.62
CA SER A 103 -10.45 46.74 -17.61
C SER A 103 -11.86 46.17 -17.78
N SER A 104 -11.94 44.95 -18.33
CA SER A 104 -13.08 44.03 -18.21
C SER A 104 -13.00 43.25 -16.91
#